data_AF-A0A7C6VP91-F1
#
_entry.id   AF-A0A7C6VP91-F1
#
_cell.length_a   1.000
_cell.length_b   1.000
_cell.length_c   1.000
_cell.angle_alpha   90.00
_cell.angle_beta   90.00
_cell.angle_gamma   90.00
#
_symmetry.space_group_name_H-M   'P 1'
#
loop_
_entity.id
_entity.type
_entity.pdbx_description
1 polymer ?
#
loop_
_entity_poly.entity_id
_entity_poly.type
_entity_poly.pdbx_seq_one_letter_code
_entity_poly.pdbx_strand_id
1 'polypeptide(L)'
;MTTTTHQKYYVPHDSAWPIVGALALLLIGYGAASWISQLDQPGARSGPWVFAAGFALLVVTLFGWFGKVIDESQRGLYSTQLDRSFRQCMSWFIFSEVMFFLAFFGALF
;
A
#
# COMPACT_ATOMS: atom_id res chain seq x y z
N MET A 1 -17.10 -8.33 -41.47
CA MET A 1 -16.77 -8.93 -40.15
C MET A 1 -15.55 -8.21 -39.61
N THR A 2 -15.72 -7.24 -38.72
CA THR A 2 -14.61 -6.61 -38.00
C THR A 2 -14.17 -7.58 -36.90
N THR A 3 -13.01 -8.19 -37.05
CA THR A 3 -12.40 -9.03 -36.02
C THR A 3 -11.98 -8.15 -34.86
N THR A 4 -12.79 -8.08 -33.81
CA THR A 4 -12.45 -7.36 -32.57
C THR A 4 -11.22 -8.02 -31.95
N THR A 5 -10.03 -7.48 -32.21
CA THR A 5 -8.79 -7.94 -31.58
C THR A 5 -8.84 -7.56 -30.10
N HIS A 6 -9.28 -8.48 -29.25
CA HIS A 6 -9.28 -8.27 -27.80
C HIS A 6 -7.84 -8.08 -27.32
N GLN A 7 -7.53 -6.90 -26.76
CA GLN A 7 -6.25 -6.66 -26.10
C GLN A 7 -6.17 -7.56 -24.86
N LYS A 8 -5.12 -8.37 -24.77
CA LYS A 8 -4.95 -9.29 -23.64
C LYS A 8 -4.67 -8.49 -22.38
N TYR A 9 -5.54 -8.60 -21.38
CA TYR A 9 -5.33 -8.00 -20.06
C TYR A 9 -4.15 -8.69 -19.40
N TYR A 10 -3.19 -7.93 -18.91
CA TYR A 10 -2.01 -8.49 -18.25
C TYR A 10 -2.40 -9.03 -16.87
N VAL A 11 -2.08 -10.31 -16.63
CA VAL A 11 -2.25 -10.96 -15.33
C VAL A 11 -0.85 -11.18 -14.76
N PRO A 12 -0.49 -10.52 -13.65
CA PRO A 12 0.80 -10.70 -13.01
C PRO A 12 1.01 -12.14 -12.53
N HIS A 13 2.27 -12.56 -12.44
CA HIS A 13 2.66 -13.81 -11.80
C HIS A 13 2.61 -13.67 -10.26
N ASP A 14 2.67 -14.79 -9.53
CA ASP A 14 2.61 -14.78 -8.07
C ASP A 14 3.58 -13.78 -7.42
N SER A 15 3.05 -12.98 -6.49
CA SER A 15 3.77 -11.93 -5.77
C SER A 15 3.71 -12.16 -4.27
N ALA A 16 4.87 -12.22 -3.62
CA ALA A 16 4.99 -12.35 -2.16
C ALA A 16 4.82 -11.02 -1.41
N TRP A 17 4.93 -9.88 -2.12
CA TRP A 17 4.91 -8.53 -1.52
C TRP A 17 3.65 -8.23 -0.70
N PRO A 18 2.43 -8.68 -1.06
CA PRO A 18 1.23 -8.44 -0.25
C PRO A 18 1.32 -9.06 1.16
N ILE A 19 1.91 -10.25 1.30
CA ILE A 19 2.05 -10.92 2.61
C ILE A 19 3.08 -10.17 3.47
N VAL A 20 4.20 -9.76 2.87
CA VAL A 20 5.21 -8.96 3.57
C VAL A 20 4.63 -7.61 4.02
N GLY A 21 3.81 -6.97 3.18
CA GLY A 21 3.09 -5.75 3.53
C GLY A 21 2.09 -5.94 4.67
N ALA A 22 1.34 -7.04 4.67
CA ALA A 22 0.43 -7.36 5.77
C ALA A 22 1.18 -7.55 7.10
N LEU A 23 2.32 -8.25 7.08
CA LEU A 23 3.18 -8.41 8.26
C LEU A 23 3.77 -7.07 8.72
N ALA A 24 4.17 -6.20 7.80
CA ALA A 24 4.65 -4.86 8.14
C ALA A 24 3.57 -4.03 8.84
N LEU A 25 2.34 -4.02 8.30
CA LEU A 25 1.21 -3.31 8.91
C LEU A 25 0.82 -3.90 10.27
N LEU A 26 0.87 -5.23 10.43
CA LEU A 26 0.66 -5.89 11.72
C LEU A 26 1.68 -5.43 12.76
N LEU A 27 2.97 -5.41 12.40
CA LEU A 27 4.04 -4.97 13.30
C LEU A 27 3.92 -3.48 13.65
N ILE A 28 3.50 -2.64 12.71
CA ILE A 28 3.23 -1.21 12.97
C ILE A 28 2.07 -1.05 13.95
N GLY A 29 0.93 -1.71 13.68
CA GLY A 29 -0.25 -1.62 14.54
C GLY A 29 0.01 -2.14 15.96
N TYR A 30 0.62 -3.32 16.05
CA TYR A 30 1.01 -3.92 17.34
C TYR A 30 2.10 -3.11 18.05
N GLY A 31 3.10 -2.62 17.32
CA GLY A 31 4.17 -1.76 17.83
C GLY A 31 3.64 -0.44 18.38
N ALA A 32 2.71 0.20 17.69
CA ALA A 32 2.07 1.43 18.16
C ALA A 32 1.21 1.19 19.41
N ALA A 33 0.39 0.13 19.41
CA ALA A 33 -0.46 -0.22 20.55
C ALA A 33 0.38 -0.57 21.80
N SER A 34 1.46 -1.33 21.61
CA SER A 34 2.38 -1.72 22.68
C SER A 34 3.23 -0.55 23.17
N TRP A 35 3.62 0.38 22.29
CA TRP A 35 4.28 1.61 22.69
C TRP A 35 3.36 2.42 23.60
N ILE A 36 2.13 2.72 23.18
CA ILE A 36 1.17 3.50 23.96
C ILE A 36 0.91 2.84 25.33
N SER A 37 0.71 1.53 25.35
CA SER A 37 0.44 0.77 26.57
C SER A 37 1.62 0.72 27.56
N GLN A 38 2.86 0.92 27.08
CA GLN A 38 4.07 0.85 27.90
C GLN A 38 4.55 2.22 28.40
N LEU A 39 3.88 3.33 28.04
CA LEU A 39 4.32 4.69 28.44
C LEU A 39 4.47 4.85 29.96
N ASP A 40 3.56 4.27 30.74
CA ASP A 40 3.53 4.39 32.21
C ASP A 40 4.30 3.26 32.93
N GLN A 41 4.88 2.30 32.20
CA GLN A 41 5.62 1.18 32.79
C GLN A 41 7.14 1.39 32.72
N PRO A 42 7.82 1.64 33.86
CA PRO A 42 9.27 1.75 33.87
C PRO A 42 9.91 0.37 33.60
N GLY A 43 10.43 0.17 32.40
CA GLY A 43 11.23 -1.02 32.06
C GLY A 43 10.80 -1.76 30.80
N ALA A 44 9.57 -1.59 30.34
CA ALA A 44 9.11 -2.12 29.07
C ALA A 44 9.32 -1.07 27.96
N ARG A 45 10.34 -1.27 27.12
CA ARG A 45 10.67 -0.38 25.99
C ARG A 45 10.64 -1.11 24.65
N SER A 46 9.91 -2.21 24.54
CA SER A 46 9.88 -3.01 23.30
C SER A 46 9.01 -2.39 22.21
N GLY A 47 7.95 -1.66 22.58
CA GLY A 47 7.00 -1.06 21.63
C GLY A 47 7.62 -0.19 20.53
N PRO A 48 8.48 0.79 20.86
CA PRO A 48 9.14 1.63 19.86
C PRO A 48 10.00 0.85 18.86
N TRP A 49 10.71 -0.19 19.32
CA TRP A 49 11.56 -1.00 18.45
C TRP A 49 10.73 -1.87 17.48
N VAL A 50 9.63 -2.44 17.97
CA VAL A 50 8.70 -3.23 17.12
C VAL A 50 8.03 -2.34 16.08
N PHE A 51 7.60 -1.13 16.48
CA PHE A 51 7.06 -0.14 15.56
C PHE A 51 8.08 0.26 14.49
N ALA A 52 9.31 0.59 14.89
CA ALA A 52 10.39 0.96 13.95
C ALA A 52 10.74 -0.18 12.99
N ALA A 53 10.78 -1.43 13.47
CA ALA A 53 11.00 -2.60 12.62
C ALA A 53 9.87 -2.80 11.60
N GLY A 54 8.60 -2.65 12.02
CA GLY A 54 7.44 -2.70 11.13
C GLY A 54 7.49 -1.60 10.07
N PHE A 55 7.86 -0.37 10.46
CA PHE A 55 8.01 0.75 9.55
C PHE A 55 9.14 0.51 8.53
N ALA A 56 10.29 0.01 8.96
CA ALA A 56 11.38 -0.36 8.06
C ALA A 56 10.93 -1.45 7.05
N LEU A 57 10.18 -2.45 7.51
CA LEU A 57 9.65 -3.50 6.63
C LEU A 57 8.61 -2.96 5.62
N LEU A 58 7.78 -2.00 6.04
CA LEU A 58 6.83 -1.33 5.15
C LEU A 58 7.57 -0.58 4.03
N VAL A 59 8.60 0.18 4.39
CA VAL A 59 9.46 0.91 3.45
C VAL A 59 10.08 -0.05 2.44
N VAL A 60 10.67 -1.17 2.89
CA VAL A 60 11.23 -2.21 2.01
C VAL A 60 10.16 -2.77 1.07
N THR A 61 8.96 -3.02 1.58
CA THR A 61 7.85 -3.55 0.77
C THR A 61 7.42 -2.56 -0.31
N LEU A 62 7.30 -1.27 0.02
CA LEU A 62 6.92 -0.23 -0.94
C LEU A 62 7.98 -0.08 -2.05
N PHE A 63 9.26 0.00 -1.68
CA PHE A 63 10.35 0.11 -2.65
C PHE A 63 10.45 -1.14 -3.54
N GLY A 64 10.35 -2.33 -2.95
CA GLY A 64 10.42 -3.59 -3.69
C GLY A 64 9.21 -3.82 -4.61
N TRP A 65 8.01 -3.51 -4.14
CA TRP A 65 6.79 -3.66 -4.92
C TRP A 65 6.73 -2.63 -6.04
N PHE A 66 6.89 -1.34 -5.74
CA PHE A 66 6.86 -0.31 -6.80
C PHE A 66 7.99 -0.48 -7.81
N GLY A 67 9.18 -0.91 -7.39
CA GLY A 67 10.25 -1.28 -8.31
C GLY A 67 9.83 -2.34 -9.33
N LYS A 68 9.13 -3.39 -8.89
CA LYS A 68 8.59 -4.41 -9.82
C LYS A 68 7.51 -3.86 -10.75
N VAL A 69 6.59 -3.03 -10.24
CA VAL A 69 5.56 -2.39 -11.08
C VAL A 69 6.19 -1.52 -12.17
N ILE A 70 7.24 -0.77 -11.84
CA ILE A 70 7.97 0.06 -12.82
C ILE A 70 8.68 -0.80 -13.86
N ASP A 71 9.38 -1.86 -13.44
CA ASP A 71 10.05 -2.80 -14.35
C ASP A 71 9.05 -3.48 -15.31
N GLU A 72 7.91 -3.94 -14.81
CA GLU A 72 6.84 -4.51 -15.63
C GLU A 72 6.26 -3.50 -16.63
N SER A 73 6.11 -2.24 -16.21
CA SER A 73 5.67 -1.15 -17.08
C SER A 73 6.67 -0.89 -18.22
N GLN A 74 7.96 -0.82 -17.90
CA GLN A 74 9.03 -0.55 -18.88
C GLN A 74 9.21 -1.68 -19.89
N ARG A 75 8.92 -2.93 -19.50
CA ARG A 75 8.92 -4.09 -20.40
C ARG A 75 7.78 -4.10 -21.42
N GLY A 76 6.90 -3.09 -21.41
CA GLY A 76 5.81 -2.96 -22.38
C GLY A 76 4.69 -3.98 -22.20
N LEU A 77 4.60 -4.61 -21.02
CA LEU A 77 3.57 -5.61 -20.70
C LEU A 77 2.18 -4.98 -20.52
N TYR A 78 2.11 -3.65 -20.40
CA TYR A 78 0.88 -2.92 -20.10
C TYR A 78 0.17 -2.48 -21.38
N SER A 79 -1.09 -2.92 -21.53
CA SER A 79 -1.95 -2.53 -22.63
C SER A 79 -2.62 -1.17 -22.37
N THR A 80 -3.15 -0.54 -23.43
CA THR A 80 -3.89 0.73 -23.31
C THR A 80 -5.15 0.63 -22.43
N GLN A 81 -5.73 -0.57 -22.32
CA GLN A 81 -6.83 -0.83 -21.39
C GLN A 81 -6.37 -0.78 -19.94
N LEU A 82 -5.20 -1.35 -19.64
CA LEU A 82 -4.65 -1.38 -18.28
C LEU A 82 -4.25 0.02 -17.79
N ASP A 83 -3.71 0.88 -18.66
CA ASP A 83 -3.41 2.28 -18.31
C ASP A 83 -4.66 3.06 -17.85
N ARG A 84 -5.81 2.84 -18.51
CA ARG A 84 -7.08 3.46 -18.09
C ARG A 84 -7.50 2.97 -16.70
N SER A 85 -7.36 1.68 -16.42
CA SER A 85 -7.65 1.12 -15.09
C SER A 85 -6.75 1.74 -14.01
N PHE A 86 -5.44 1.90 -14.27
CA PHE A 86 -4.54 2.56 -13.32
C PHE A 86 -4.95 4.01 -13.02
N ARG A 87 -5.31 4.78 -14.05
CA ARG A 87 -5.79 6.17 -13.87
C ARG A 87 -7.08 6.22 -13.07
N GLN A 88 -8.02 5.31 -13.34
CA GLN A 88 -9.27 5.23 -12.59
C GLN A 88 -9.03 4.86 -11.11
N CYS A 89 -8.15 3.91 -10.83
CA CYS A 89 -7.74 3.58 -9.46
C CYS A 89 -7.10 4.79 -8.76
N MET A 90 -6.22 5.54 -9.43
CA MET A 90 -5.61 6.74 -8.87
C MET A 90 -6.66 7.83 -8.56
N SER A 91 -7.63 8.04 -9.45
CA SER A 91 -8.74 8.97 -9.19
C SER A 91 -9.56 8.57 -7.96
N TRP A 92 -9.87 7.27 -7.80
CA TRP A 92 -10.58 6.78 -6.61
C TRP A 92 -9.75 6.90 -5.34
N PHE A 93 -8.43 6.68 -5.41
CA PHE A 93 -7.53 6.91 -4.29
C PHE A 93 -7.54 8.37 -3.83
N ILE A 94 -7.36 9.33 -4.76
CA ILE A 94 -7.43 10.76 -4.47
C ILE A 94 -8.80 11.14 -3.88
N PHE A 95 -9.89 10.60 -4.45
CA PHE A 95 -11.22 10.84 -3.91
C PHE A 95 -11.34 10.37 -2.45
N SER A 96 -10.78 9.20 -2.11
CA SER A 96 -10.79 8.72 -0.73
C SER A 96 -9.99 9.61 0.23
N GLU A 97 -8.88 10.20 -0.22
CA GLU A 97 -8.12 11.19 0.57
C GLU A 97 -8.95 12.45 0.83
N VAL A 98 -9.68 12.96 -0.18
CA VAL A 98 -10.58 14.11 0.01
C VAL A 98 -11.67 13.79 1.03
N MET A 99 -12.27 12.60 0.97
CA MET A 99 -13.28 12.17 1.95
C MET A 99 -12.70 12.03 3.37
N PHE A 100 -11.47 11.54 3.50
CA PHE A 100 -10.75 11.48 4.77
C PHE A 100 -10.61 12.88 5.39
N PHE A 101 -10.16 13.87 4.63
CA PHE A 101 -10.09 15.26 5.11
C PHE A 101 -11.47 15.86 5.42
N LEU A 102 -12.51 15.54 4.64
CA LEU A 102 -13.88 15.98 4.93
C LEU A 102 -14.39 15.48 6.28
N ALA A 103 -13.99 14.28 6.72
CA ALA A 103 -14.36 13.79 8.05
C ALA A 103 -13.78 14.66 9.17
N PHE A 104 -12.55 15.19 9.03
CA PHE A 104 -11.99 16.12 10.00
C PHE A 104 -12.69 17.47 9.99
N PHE A 105 -13.02 18.01 8.80
CA PHE A 105 -13.79 19.25 8.72
C PHE A 105 -15.20 19.07 9.28
N GLY A 106 -15.86 17.95 9.00
CA GLY A 106 -17.17 17.62 9.56
C GLY A 106 -17.16 17.37 11.07
N ALA A 107 -16.01 17.01 11.66
CA ALA A 107 -15.87 16.94 13.13
C ALA A 107 -15.58 18.33 13.76
N LEU A 108 -15.12 19.30 12.96
CA LEU A 108 -14.74 20.64 13.42
C LEU A 108 -15.91 21.65 13.37
N PHE A 109 -16.84 21.49 12.42
CA PHE A 109 -17.99 22.38 12.20
C PHE A 109 -19.32 21.70 12.56
#